data_AF-A0A946K0K1-F1
#
_entry.id   AF-A0A946K0K1-F1
#
_cell.length_a   1.000
_cell.length_b   1.000
_cell.length_c   1.000
_cell.angle_alpha   90.00
_cell.angle_beta   90.00
_cell.angle_gamma   90.00
#
_symmetry.space_group_name_H-M   'P 1'
#
loop_
_entity.id
_entity.type
_entity.pdbx_description
1 polymer ?
#
loop_
_entity_poly.entity_id
_entity_poly.type
_entity_poly.pdbx_seq_one_letter_code
_entity_poly.pdbx_strand_id
1 'polypeptide(L)'
;MSDFDDFDSPSVKTRNWPSTVWLIPLVTALVGGWLIVRTLTDQAPVATIQFQTAEGIVAGKTKIKYKNVDIGIVDEVAFAEGFSNVILTVTFNQGLEGFLRRNSRFWVVRPQLSVRGVSALGTLISGSYIEIDPGPGVPQSHFVGLEEIPLITTDDAGTQITLITNDLGSIGRGSQIYYQGLLAGEALGYELGGDAQSVFIHAFIRDPYDQLVKGNSRFWNVSGIDVSMGADGIDVKTASVTSLLFGGIAFDTPDSLETTVADVGDLIFTLHPRYSSIEDQSYARKIQFVMYFTGSVRGLNPGAPLEFRGIRIGKVLDIRMEFDADTTTFRIPVLVEVEPDRIINRDAENPLSPEATLQTLVDKGLRGRLQSGSLLTGKLFIEFNIYPDAPLNMVADASMAYPELPTIAGAFEAITQSIGEFVEKFQTIDIEEIGNSIENILGGADKLVNKDINEEAVTDLQASIRALSNVLQNVDEGDLDTTIVAARNVLINLQETLKMINDVLEPHSPLQHNVIKVTDELEEMARSVRLLIETLERQPNSIIFGRKVTEDEQ
;
A
#
# COMPACT_ATOMS: atom_id res chain seq x y z
N MET A 1 -81.75 -97.04 -76.02
CA MET A 1 -82.09 -95.82 -75.28
C MET A 1 -81.25 -95.85 -74.01
N SER A 2 -80.03 -95.30 -74.05
CA SER A 2 -79.68 -93.88 -73.73
C SER A 2 -79.75 -93.65 -72.21
N ASP A 3 -78.73 -93.24 -71.46
CA ASP A 3 -77.54 -92.42 -71.70
C ASP A 3 -76.48 -92.78 -70.63
N PHE A 4 -75.20 -92.98 -70.96
CA PHE A 4 -74.08 -92.02 -71.00
C PHE A 4 -73.68 -91.36 -69.66
N ASP A 5 -72.41 -91.64 -69.30
CA ASP A 5 -71.41 -90.91 -68.53
C ASP A 5 -71.70 -90.45 -67.09
N ASP A 6 -70.87 -90.95 -66.17
CA ASP A 6 -70.37 -90.12 -65.07
C ASP A 6 -68.86 -90.37 -64.89
N PHE A 7 -68.04 -89.47 -65.42
CA PHE A 7 -66.60 -89.43 -65.22
C PHE A 7 -66.32 -88.67 -63.93
N ASP A 8 -65.64 -89.32 -62.99
CA ASP A 8 -65.16 -88.72 -61.75
C ASP A 8 -64.22 -87.53 -62.07
N SER A 9 -64.69 -86.31 -61.80
CA SER A 9 -63.93 -85.09 -62.03
C SER A 9 -62.71 -84.98 -61.09
N PRO A 10 -61.53 -84.55 -61.56
CA PRO A 10 -60.33 -84.48 -60.73
C PRO A 10 -60.44 -83.40 -59.63
N SER A 11 -60.26 -83.80 -58.37
CA SER A 11 -60.21 -82.88 -57.24
C SER A 11 -58.91 -82.05 -57.27
N VAL A 12 -58.99 -80.82 -57.77
CA VAL A 12 -57.87 -79.86 -57.72
C VAL A 12 -57.79 -79.27 -56.31
N LYS A 13 -56.85 -79.75 -55.49
CA LYS A 13 -56.49 -79.09 -54.22
C LYS A 13 -55.61 -77.87 -54.51
N THR A 14 -56.19 -76.68 -54.51
CA THR A 14 -55.43 -75.41 -54.55
C THR A 14 -54.73 -75.21 -53.20
N ARG A 15 -53.41 -75.41 -53.18
CA ARG A 15 -52.57 -75.14 -52.01
C ARG A 15 -52.21 -73.65 -51.99
N ASN A 16 -52.89 -72.87 -51.14
CA ASN A 16 -52.75 -71.41 -50.97
C ASN A 16 -51.46 -70.95 -50.27
N TRP A 17 -50.39 -71.75 -50.28
CA TRP A 17 -49.11 -71.35 -49.71
C TRP A 17 -48.11 -71.10 -50.83
N PRO A 18 -47.44 -69.93 -50.87
CA PRO A 18 -46.40 -69.68 -51.84
C PRO A 18 -45.32 -70.77 -51.74
N SER A 19 -44.85 -71.25 -52.88
CA SER A 19 -43.89 -72.36 -52.93
C SER A 19 -42.62 -72.02 -52.14
N THR A 20 -42.02 -73.02 -51.49
CA THR A 20 -40.76 -72.89 -50.74
C THR A 20 -39.60 -72.31 -51.57
N VAL A 21 -39.75 -72.26 -52.90
CA VAL A 21 -38.81 -71.63 -53.83
C VAL A 21 -38.70 -70.11 -53.63
N TRP A 22 -39.76 -69.45 -53.15
CA TRP A 22 -39.74 -68.00 -52.86
C TRP A 22 -38.98 -67.61 -51.57
N LEU A 23 -38.63 -68.59 -50.74
CA LEU A 23 -37.83 -68.37 -49.53
C LEU A 23 -36.39 -67.96 -49.87
N ILE A 24 -35.85 -68.46 -50.99
CA ILE A 24 -34.47 -68.17 -51.43
C ILE A 24 -34.29 -66.66 -51.70
N PRO A 25 -35.05 -66.01 -52.61
CA PRO A 25 -34.90 -64.57 -52.86
C PRO A 25 -35.18 -63.68 -51.64
N LEU A 26 -36.09 -64.08 -50.74
CA LEU A 26 -36.34 -63.36 -49.49
C LEU A 26 -35.12 -63.40 -48.56
N VAL A 27 -34.53 -64.59 -48.38
CA VAL A 27 -33.31 -64.76 -47.58
C VAL A 27 -32.15 -64.00 -48.22
N THR A 28 -32.00 -64.04 -49.54
CA THR A 28 -30.98 -63.27 -50.25
C THR A 28 -31.17 -61.76 -50.06
N ALA A 29 -32.41 -61.26 -50.11
CA ALA A 29 -32.71 -59.84 -49.87
C ALA A 29 -32.40 -59.42 -48.42
N LEU A 30 -32.69 -60.29 -47.44
CA LEU A 30 -32.33 -60.05 -46.03
C LEU A 30 -30.82 -60.04 -45.81
N VAL A 31 -30.09 -60.98 -46.40
CA VAL A 31 -28.62 -61.03 -46.33
C VAL A 31 -28.00 -59.81 -47.04
N GLY A 32 -28.53 -59.41 -48.19
CA GLY A 32 -28.09 -58.22 -48.91
C GLY A 32 -28.36 -56.94 -48.13
N GLY A 33 -29.54 -56.80 -47.53
CA GLY A 33 -29.88 -55.68 -46.66
C GLY A 33 -28.99 -55.62 -45.42
N TRP A 34 -28.73 -56.77 -44.80
CA TRP A 34 -27.81 -56.86 -43.66
C TRP A 34 -26.37 -56.51 -44.05
N LEU A 35 -25.89 -56.96 -45.22
CA LEU A 35 -24.58 -56.58 -45.74
C LEU A 35 -24.48 -55.07 -45.98
N ILE A 36 -25.50 -54.44 -46.56
CA ILE A 36 -25.52 -52.98 -46.76
C ILE A 36 -25.47 -52.25 -45.42
N VAL A 37 -26.31 -52.64 -44.46
CA VAL A 37 -26.28 -52.05 -43.10
C VAL A 37 -24.92 -52.25 -42.46
N ARG A 38 -24.35 -53.45 -42.55
CA ARG A 38 -23.04 -53.77 -42.02
C ARG A 38 -21.92 -52.95 -42.68
N THR A 39 -21.91 -52.83 -44.00
CA THR A 39 -20.92 -52.03 -44.74
C THR A 39 -21.05 -50.53 -44.49
N LEU A 40 -22.25 -50.04 -44.15
CA LEU A 40 -22.45 -48.65 -43.74
C LEU A 40 -22.09 -48.41 -42.26
N THR A 41 -22.20 -49.43 -41.41
CA THR A 41 -21.90 -49.32 -39.96
C THR A 41 -20.44 -49.61 -39.65
N ASP A 42 -19.74 -50.42 -40.46
CA ASP A 42 -18.34 -50.83 -40.25
C ASP A 42 -17.31 -49.86 -40.89
N GLN A 43 -17.73 -48.73 -41.47
CA GLN A 43 -16.80 -47.75 -42.06
C GLN A 43 -16.06 -46.97 -40.98
N ALA A 44 -14.74 -46.88 -41.13
CA ALA A 44 -13.90 -46.08 -40.25
C ALA A 44 -14.29 -44.59 -40.37
N PRO A 45 -14.46 -43.86 -39.25
CA PRO A 45 -14.83 -42.45 -39.29
C PRO A 45 -13.75 -41.63 -39.99
N VAL A 46 -14.15 -40.79 -40.94
CA VAL A 46 -13.25 -39.88 -41.67
C VAL A 46 -13.60 -38.43 -41.32
N ALA A 47 -12.57 -37.63 -41.05
CA ALA A 47 -12.71 -36.19 -40.86
C ALA A 47 -11.72 -35.40 -41.71
N THR A 48 -12.06 -34.15 -41.97
CA THR A 48 -11.20 -33.16 -42.63
C THR A 48 -10.80 -32.10 -41.60
N ILE A 49 -9.50 -31.80 -41.52
CA ILE A 49 -8.96 -30.81 -40.58
C ILE A 49 -8.17 -29.77 -41.38
N GLN A 50 -8.54 -28.50 -41.22
CA GLN A 50 -7.90 -27.37 -41.88
C GLN A 50 -6.83 -26.75 -40.97
N PHE A 51 -5.63 -26.53 -41.51
CA PHE A 51 -4.52 -25.81 -40.88
C PHE A 51 -3.97 -24.75 -41.83
N GLN A 52 -3.27 -23.74 -41.32
CA GLN A 52 -2.56 -22.77 -42.15
C GLN A 52 -1.33 -23.40 -42.84
N THR A 53 -0.66 -24.33 -42.15
CA THR A 53 0.56 -24.98 -42.66
C THR A 53 0.50 -26.49 -42.46
N ALA A 54 1.21 -27.23 -43.32
CA ALA A 54 1.39 -28.69 -43.21
C ALA A 54 2.72 -29.06 -42.52
N GLU A 55 3.33 -28.15 -41.77
CA GLU A 55 4.71 -28.33 -41.29
C GLU A 55 4.82 -29.57 -40.38
N GLY A 56 5.69 -30.51 -40.75
CA GLY A 56 5.88 -31.77 -40.01
C GLY A 56 4.76 -32.80 -40.20
N ILE A 57 3.76 -32.53 -41.05
CA ILE A 57 2.67 -33.46 -41.33
C ILE A 57 2.98 -34.25 -42.60
N VAL A 58 2.90 -35.58 -42.50
CA VAL A 58 3.20 -36.50 -43.60
C VAL A 58 2.07 -37.52 -43.73
N ALA A 59 1.45 -37.55 -44.92
CA ALA A 59 0.45 -38.53 -45.30
C ALA A 59 0.94 -39.97 -45.08
N GLY A 60 0.09 -40.81 -44.48
CA GLY A 60 0.36 -42.21 -44.13
C GLY A 60 1.35 -42.42 -42.98
N LYS A 61 1.86 -41.35 -42.33
CA LYS A 61 2.80 -41.45 -41.20
C LYS A 61 2.37 -40.68 -39.97
N THR A 62 1.83 -39.48 -40.15
CA THR A 62 1.39 -38.65 -39.03
C THR A 62 0.15 -39.26 -38.38
N LYS A 63 0.27 -39.55 -37.09
CA LYS A 63 -0.80 -40.17 -36.30
C LYS A 63 -1.65 -39.11 -35.62
N ILE A 64 -2.91 -39.45 -35.38
CA ILE A 64 -3.77 -38.72 -34.46
C ILE A 64 -3.72 -39.40 -33.11
N LYS A 65 -3.52 -38.63 -32.04
CA LYS A 65 -3.43 -39.13 -30.69
C LYS A 65 -4.42 -38.48 -29.75
N TYR A 66 -4.88 -39.24 -28.78
CA TYR A 66 -5.56 -38.73 -27.58
C TYR A 66 -4.92 -39.38 -26.36
N LYS A 67 -4.49 -38.59 -25.38
CA LYS A 67 -3.80 -39.11 -24.18
C LYS A 67 -2.64 -40.05 -24.53
N ASN A 68 -1.87 -39.68 -25.56
CA ASN A 68 -0.77 -40.47 -26.12
C ASN A 68 -1.14 -41.87 -26.69
N VAL A 69 -2.43 -42.14 -26.91
CA VAL A 69 -2.92 -43.35 -27.59
C VAL A 69 -3.16 -43.04 -29.07
N ASP A 70 -2.67 -43.90 -29.96
CA ASP A 70 -2.89 -43.78 -31.41
C ASP A 70 -4.35 -44.09 -31.75
N ILE A 71 -5.08 -43.09 -32.26
CA ILE A 71 -6.52 -43.19 -32.53
C ILE A 71 -6.90 -42.98 -34.01
N GLY A 72 -5.93 -42.62 -34.85
CA GLY A 72 -6.15 -42.40 -36.27
C GLY A 72 -4.85 -42.06 -37.00
N ILE A 73 -4.96 -41.85 -38.31
CA ILE A 73 -3.84 -41.53 -39.19
C ILE A 73 -4.25 -40.50 -40.25
N VAL A 74 -3.32 -39.62 -40.60
CA VAL A 74 -3.49 -38.69 -41.73
C VAL A 74 -3.31 -39.46 -43.03
N ASP A 75 -4.34 -39.54 -43.86
CA ASP A 75 -4.29 -40.25 -45.15
C ASP A 75 -3.79 -39.35 -46.28
N GLU A 76 -4.24 -38.09 -46.30
CA GLU A 76 -3.95 -37.14 -47.38
C GLU A 76 -3.70 -35.73 -46.84
N VAL A 77 -2.82 -35.01 -47.52
CA VAL A 77 -2.51 -33.59 -47.29
C VAL A 77 -2.69 -32.86 -48.60
N ALA A 78 -3.67 -31.97 -48.67
CA ALA A 78 -4.00 -31.20 -49.87
C ALA A 78 -4.09 -29.70 -49.56
N PHE A 79 -3.92 -28.85 -50.57
CA PHE A 79 -4.21 -27.42 -50.42
C PHE A 79 -5.71 -27.17 -50.56
N ALA A 80 -6.24 -26.24 -49.76
CA ALA A 80 -7.56 -25.69 -49.98
C ALA A 80 -7.59 -24.90 -51.30
N GLU A 81 -8.79 -24.72 -51.87
CA GLU A 81 -8.98 -23.87 -53.04
C GLU A 81 -8.45 -22.44 -52.75
N GLY A 82 -7.52 -21.96 -53.57
CA GLY A 82 -6.83 -20.67 -53.37
C GLY A 82 -5.52 -20.74 -52.58
N PHE A 83 -5.03 -21.93 -52.19
CA PHE A 83 -3.71 -22.17 -51.57
C PHE A 83 -3.44 -21.44 -50.24
N SER A 84 -4.47 -20.87 -49.61
CA SER A 84 -4.34 -20.14 -48.34
C SER A 84 -4.23 -21.05 -47.13
N ASN A 85 -4.72 -22.29 -47.22
CA ASN A 85 -4.75 -23.26 -46.14
C ASN A 85 -4.47 -24.67 -46.67
N VAL A 86 -4.18 -25.58 -45.75
CA VAL A 86 -3.99 -27.01 -45.99
C VAL A 86 -5.16 -27.76 -45.37
N ILE A 87 -5.73 -28.71 -46.12
CA ILE A 87 -6.76 -29.62 -45.68
C ILE A 87 -6.14 -31.01 -45.52
N LEU A 88 -6.30 -31.58 -44.34
CA LEU A 88 -5.89 -32.93 -44.00
C LEU A 88 -7.10 -33.85 -44.03
N THR A 89 -7.02 -34.96 -44.76
CA THR A 89 -8.01 -36.03 -44.68
C THR A 89 -7.49 -37.07 -43.70
N VAL A 90 -8.29 -37.41 -42.69
CA VAL A 90 -7.87 -38.22 -41.55
C VAL A 90 -8.88 -39.33 -41.31
N THR A 91 -8.39 -40.57 -41.25
CA THR A 91 -9.19 -41.73 -40.86
C THR A 91 -8.92 -42.10 -39.40
N PHE A 92 -9.99 -42.27 -38.63
CA PHE A 92 -9.97 -42.66 -37.23
C PHE A 92 -10.26 -44.16 -37.07
N ASN A 93 -9.84 -44.73 -35.94
CA ASN A 93 -10.17 -46.11 -35.60
C ASN A 93 -11.69 -46.25 -35.37
N GLN A 94 -12.25 -47.44 -35.64
CA GLN A 94 -13.67 -47.74 -35.46
C GLN A 94 -14.12 -47.50 -34.01
N GLY A 95 -15.33 -46.95 -33.82
CA GLY A 95 -15.90 -46.69 -32.49
C GLY A 95 -15.50 -45.35 -31.87
N LEU A 96 -14.79 -44.49 -32.62
CA LEU A 96 -14.36 -43.16 -32.18
C LEU A 96 -15.19 -42.02 -32.79
N GLU A 97 -16.37 -42.31 -33.32
CA GLU A 97 -17.28 -41.30 -33.87
C GLU A 97 -17.68 -40.28 -32.80
N GLY A 98 -17.71 -40.70 -31.53
CA GLY A 98 -17.98 -39.84 -30.38
C GLY A 98 -16.96 -38.72 -30.16
N PHE A 99 -15.74 -38.85 -30.72
CA PHE A 99 -14.67 -37.85 -30.65
C PHE A 99 -14.84 -36.75 -31.70
N LEU A 100 -15.65 -36.98 -32.74
CA LEU A 100 -15.84 -36.07 -33.85
C LEU A 100 -17.11 -35.24 -33.64
N ARG A 101 -17.01 -34.22 -32.77
CA ARG A 101 -18.11 -33.33 -32.38
C ARG A 101 -17.73 -31.87 -32.55
N ARG A 102 -18.73 -30.98 -32.67
CA ARG A 102 -18.53 -29.54 -32.95
C ARG A 102 -17.42 -28.85 -32.13
N ASN A 103 -17.28 -29.16 -30.84
CA ASN A 103 -16.28 -28.52 -29.96
C ASN A 103 -15.01 -29.35 -29.78
N SER A 104 -14.79 -30.37 -30.61
CA SER A 104 -13.52 -31.10 -30.63
C SER A 104 -12.42 -30.25 -31.24
N ARG A 105 -11.31 -30.13 -30.52
CA ARG A 105 -10.17 -29.28 -30.90
C ARG A 105 -9.02 -30.17 -31.37
N PHE A 106 -8.29 -29.72 -32.39
CA PHE A 106 -7.15 -30.44 -32.95
C PHE A 106 -5.96 -29.50 -33.01
N TRP A 107 -4.76 -29.96 -32.70
CA TRP A 107 -3.53 -29.18 -32.88
C TRP A 107 -2.35 -30.07 -33.24
N VAL A 108 -1.35 -29.49 -33.90
CA VAL A 108 -0.11 -30.20 -34.24
C VAL A 108 0.84 -30.13 -33.07
N VAL A 109 1.27 -31.29 -32.57
CA VAL A 109 2.31 -31.41 -31.56
C VAL A 109 3.65 -31.64 -32.26
N ARG A 110 4.56 -30.70 -32.07
CA ARG A 110 5.90 -30.64 -32.67
C ARG A 110 6.92 -30.16 -31.64
N PRO A 111 8.22 -30.45 -31.81
CA PRO A 111 9.21 -30.14 -30.79
C PRO A 111 9.38 -28.63 -30.73
N GLN A 112 9.12 -28.04 -29.57
CA GLN A 112 9.21 -26.59 -29.36
C GLN A 112 10.26 -26.29 -28.29
N LEU A 113 11.18 -25.40 -28.64
CA LEU A 113 12.11 -24.80 -27.70
C LEU A 113 11.61 -23.40 -27.38
N SER A 114 11.23 -23.18 -26.12
CA SER A 114 10.85 -21.86 -25.63
C SER A 114 11.78 -21.42 -24.52
N VAL A 115 11.81 -20.12 -24.24
CA VAL A 115 12.57 -19.57 -23.11
C VAL A 115 12.01 -20.10 -21.77
N ARG A 116 10.75 -20.56 -21.75
CA ARG A 116 10.07 -21.10 -20.56
C ARG A 116 10.23 -22.61 -20.38
N GLY A 117 10.86 -23.30 -21.34
CA GLY A 117 11.07 -24.75 -21.27
C GLY A 117 10.99 -25.43 -22.64
N VAL A 118 11.18 -26.74 -22.61
CA VAL A 118 11.14 -27.59 -23.81
C VAL A 118 9.91 -28.49 -23.74
N SER A 119 9.09 -28.48 -24.78
CA SER A 119 7.90 -29.32 -24.87
C SER A 119 8.02 -30.28 -26.05
N ALA A 120 7.22 -31.36 -26.00
CA ALA A 120 7.10 -32.34 -27.07
C ALA A 120 8.42 -33.00 -27.54
N LEU A 121 9.41 -33.16 -26.67
CA LEU A 121 10.71 -33.79 -27.01
C LEU A 121 10.58 -35.18 -27.67
N GLY A 122 9.52 -35.94 -27.34
CA GLY A 122 9.24 -37.23 -27.97
C GLY A 122 9.10 -37.16 -29.49
N THR A 123 8.67 -36.02 -30.04
CA THR A 123 8.48 -35.84 -31.49
C THR A 123 9.79 -35.76 -32.26
N LEU A 124 10.93 -35.54 -31.59
CA LEU A 124 12.24 -35.62 -32.25
C LEU A 124 12.55 -37.04 -32.74
N ILE A 125 11.97 -38.05 -32.09
CA ILE A 125 12.17 -39.46 -32.43
C ILE A 125 10.96 -40.01 -33.19
N SER A 126 9.73 -39.74 -32.72
CA SER A 126 8.51 -40.28 -33.31
C SER A 126 7.99 -39.51 -34.53
N GLY A 127 8.51 -38.30 -34.77
CA GLY A 127 7.90 -37.31 -35.65
C GLY A 127 6.75 -36.57 -34.97
N SER A 128 6.31 -35.48 -35.60
CA SER A 128 5.12 -34.72 -35.23
C SER A 128 3.84 -35.55 -35.39
N TYR A 129 2.89 -35.27 -34.51
CA TYR A 129 1.56 -35.90 -34.50
C TYR A 129 0.49 -34.84 -34.28
N ILE A 130 -0.77 -35.18 -34.53
CA ILE A 130 -1.90 -34.32 -34.23
C ILE A 130 -2.55 -34.84 -32.95
N GLU A 131 -2.80 -33.96 -32.00
CA GLU A 131 -3.55 -34.31 -30.79
C GLU A 131 -4.99 -33.80 -30.90
N ILE A 132 -5.93 -34.56 -30.34
CA ILE A 132 -7.34 -34.19 -30.25
C ILE A 132 -7.72 -33.94 -28.78
N ASP A 133 -8.56 -32.95 -28.54
CA ASP A 133 -9.30 -32.77 -27.30
C ASP A 133 -10.81 -32.86 -27.62
N PRO A 134 -11.49 -33.96 -27.25
CA PRO A 134 -12.88 -34.17 -27.58
C PRO A 134 -13.80 -33.25 -26.77
N GLY A 135 -14.65 -32.49 -27.46
CA GLY A 135 -15.61 -31.57 -26.83
C GLY A 135 -17.07 -32.02 -27.00
N PRO A 136 -17.99 -31.40 -26.23
CA PRO A 136 -19.42 -31.66 -26.40
C PRO A 136 -19.96 -31.11 -27.73
N GLY A 137 -21.18 -31.49 -28.07
CA GLY A 137 -21.90 -30.94 -29.22
C GLY A 137 -22.34 -31.99 -30.24
N VAL A 138 -22.86 -31.51 -31.37
CA VAL A 138 -23.37 -32.36 -32.46
C VAL A 138 -22.21 -33.02 -33.23
N PRO A 139 -22.40 -34.21 -33.80
CA PRO A 139 -21.41 -34.84 -34.67
C PRO A 139 -20.98 -33.92 -35.82
N GLN A 140 -19.68 -33.89 -36.11
CA GLN A 140 -19.09 -33.02 -37.13
C GLN A 140 -17.88 -33.72 -37.77
N SER A 141 -17.64 -33.52 -39.06
CA SER A 141 -16.53 -34.14 -39.81
C SER A 141 -15.59 -33.13 -40.46
N HIS A 142 -15.83 -31.83 -40.26
CA HIS A 142 -14.96 -30.75 -40.75
C HIS A 142 -14.51 -29.89 -39.57
N PHE A 143 -13.21 -29.66 -39.45
CA PHE A 143 -12.61 -29.01 -38.30
C PHE A 143 -11.58 -27.97 -38.73
N VAL A 144 -11.45 -26.93 -37.92
CA VAL A 144 -10.33 -25.99 -38.01
C VAL A 144 -9.37 -26.34 -36.89
N GLY A 145 -8.13 -26.65 -37.25
CA GLY A 145 -7.06 -26.94 -36.31
C GLY A 145 -6.53 -25.67 -35.65
N LEU A 146 -6.10 -25.80 -34.40
CA LEU A 146 -5.42 -24.78 -33.65
C LEU A 146 -3.93 -24.79 -34.00
N GLU A 147 -3.39 -23.62 -34.31
CA GLU A 147 -1.97 -23.44 -34.63
C GLU A 147 -1.09 -23.48 -33.37
N GLU A 148 -1.66 -23.11 -32.22
CA GLU A 148 -0.98 -23.12 -30.93
C GLU A 148 -1.59 -24.18 -30.01
N ILE A 149 -0.72 -24.82 -29.23
CA ILE A 149 -1.13 -25.80 -28.23
C ILE A 149 -2.05 -25.09 -27.21
N PRO A 150 -3.26 -25.62 -26.95
CA PRO A 150 -4.11 -25.05 -25.92
C PRO A 150 -3.44 -25.23 -24.55
N LEU A 151 -3.48 -24.20 -23.70
CA LEU A 151 -2.91 -24.26 -22.35
C LEU A 151 -3.69 -25.20 -21.43
N ILE A 152 -4.99 -25.31 -21.67
CA ILE A 152 -5.92 -26.19 -20.94
C ILE A 152 -6.72 -27.06 -21.92
N THR A 153 -6.96 -28.29 -21.51
CA THR A 153 -7.76 -29.30 -22.20
C THR A 153 -9.07 -29.55 -21.44
N THR A 154 -10.02 -30.25 -22.06
CA THR A 154 -11.29 -30.61 -21.39
C THR A 154 -11.10 -31.51 -20.17
N ASP A 155 -9.94 -32.17 -20.07
CA ASP A 155 -9.57 -33.03 -18.94
C ASP A 155 -8.99 -32.25 -17.74
N ASP A 156 -8.61 -30.99 -17.92
CA ASP A 156 -8.09 -30.16 -16.84
C ASP A 156 -9.23 -29.67 -15.93
N ALA A 157 -9.29 -30.17 -14.70
CA ALA A 157 -10.22 -29.71 -13.68
C ALA A 157 -9.77 -28.39 -13.05
N GLY A 158 -10.70 -27.47 -12.86
CA GLY A 158 -10.44 -26.16 -12.27
C GLY A 158 -11.51 -25.14 -12.63
N THR A 159 -11.24 -23.88 -12.30
CA THR A 159 -12.14 -22.75 -12.54
C THR A 159 -11.46 -21.69 -13.38
N GLN A 160 -12.16 -21.22 -14.42
CA GLN A 160 -11.74 -20.06 -15.20
C GLN A 160 -12.23 -18.78 -14.51
N ILE A 161 -11.36 -17.78 -14.43
CA ILE A 161 -11.66 -16.46 -13.87
C ILE A 161 -11.17 -15.37 -14.82
N THR A 162 -11.73 -14.18 -14.67
CA THR A 162 -11.27 -12.98 -15.41
C THR A 162 -10.65 -12.00 -14.44
N LEU A 163 -9.45 -11.50 -14.76
CA LEU A 163 -8.80 -10.43 -14.02
C LEU A 163 -8.82 -9.13 -14.82
N ILE A 164 -9.01 -7.99 -14.17
CA ILE A 164 -8.94 -6.67 -14.79
C ILE A 164 -7.76 -5.87 -14.23
N THR A 165 -7.03 -5.19 -15.11
CA THR A 165 -5.92 -4.28 -14.76
C THR A 165 -5.85 -3.12 -15.75
N ASN A 166 -5.25 -2.00 -15.34
CA ASN A 166 -4.91 -0.89 -16.24
C ASN A 166 -3.51 -1.04 -16.87
N ASP A 167 -2.72 -1.99 -16.36
CA ASP A 167 -1.37 -2.28 -16.85
C ASP A 167 -1.14 -3.80 -16.85
N LEU A 168 -0.80 -4.35 -18.02
CA LEU A 168 -0.50 -5.76 -18.20
C LEU A 168 0.87 -6.14 -17.58
N GLY A 169 1.81 -5.19 -17.49
CA GLY A 169 3.16 -5.44 -17.03
C GLY A 169 3.86 -6.56 -17.82
N SER A 170 4.48 -7.50 -17.12
CA SER A 170 5.16 -8.69 -17.68
C SER A 170 4.26 -9.94 -17.77
N ILE A 171 2.95 -9.79 -17.66
CA ILE A 171 2.01 -10.93 -17.76
C ILE A 171 1.73 -11.22 -19.23
N GLY A 172 1.77 -12.48 -19.62
CA GLY A 172 1.42 -12.93 -20.95
C GLY A 172 0.72 -14.29 -20.92
N ARG A 173 0.35 -14.79 -22.11
CA ARG A 173 -0.18 -16.16 -22.27
C ARG A 173 0.78 -17.17 -21.65
N GLY A 174 0.30 -18.02 -20.76
CA GLY A 174 1.07 -19.01 -20.00
C GLY A 174 1.84 -18.45 -18.79
N SER A 175 1.61 -17.20 -18.37
CA SER A 175 2.15 -16.70 -17.10
C SER A 175 1.57 -17.48 -15.93
N GLN A 176 2.40 -17.85 -14.97
CA GLN A 176 2.02 -18.71 -13.86
C GLN A 176 1.23 -17.95 -12.80
N ILE A 177 0.26 -18.62 -12.19
CA ILE A 177 -0.53 -18.13 -11.07
C ILE A 177 -0.15 -18.91 -9.81
N TYR A 178 0.13 -18.21 -8.72
CA TYR A 178 0.59 -18.81 -7.47
C TYR A 178 -0.38 -18.56 -6.31
N TYR A 179 -0.55 -19.57 -5.47
CA TYR A 179 -1.18 -19.44 -4.16
C TYR A 179 -0.13 -19.73 -3.09
N GLN A 180 0.19 -18.75 -2.24
CA GLN A 180 1.23 -18.90 -1.19
C GLN A 180 2.58 -19.45 -1.72
N GLY A 181 2.93 -19.11 -2.97
CA GLY A 181 4.15 -19.57 -3.64
C GLY A 181 4.04 -20.94 -4.34
N LEU A 182 2.92 -21.65 -4.22
CA LEU A 182 2.64 -22.89 -4.94
C LEU A 182 2.00 -22.59 -6.29
N LEU A 183 2.42 -23.29 -7.35
CA LEU A 183 1.82 -23.16 -8.68
C LEU A 183 0.36 -23.65 -8.63
N ALA A 184 -0.56 -22.70 -8.82
CA ALA A 184 -2.00 -22.90 -8.69
C ALA A 184 -2.75 -22.78 -10.02
N GLY A 185 -2.16 -22.15 -11.03
CA GLY A 185 -2.83 -21.93 -12.30
C GLY A 185 -1.97 -21.21 -13.33
N GLU A 186 -2.62 -20.72 -14.39
CA GLU A 186 -1.97 -19.98 -15.46
C GLU A 186 -2.90 -18.99 -16.15
N ALA A 187 -2.32 -17.92 -16.70
CA ALA A 187 -3.02 -16.97 -17.56
C ALA A 187 -3.20 -17.58 -18.96
N LEU A 188 -4.45 -17.76 -19.39
CA LEU A 188 -4.82 -18.29 -20.70
C LEU A 188 -4.55 -17.29 -21.83
N GLY A 189 -4.65 -15.99 -21.53
CA GLY A 189 -4.46 -14.91 -22.50
C GLY A 189 -4.95 -13.57 -21.95
N TYR A 190 -4.90 -12.55 -22.79
CA TYR A 190 -5.38 -11.21 -22.45
C TYR A 190 -6.04 -10.54 -23.65
N GLU A 191 -6.93 -9.59 -23.37
CA GLU A 191 -7.58 -8.74 -24.36
C GLU A 191 -7.68 -7.30 -23.85
N LEU A 192 -7.54 -6.35 -24.76
CA LEU A 192 -7.74 -4.94 -24.46
C LEU A 192 -9.25 -4.65 -24.45
N GLY A 193 -9.73 -4.06 -23.37
CA GLY A 193 -11.11 -3.60 -23.24
C GLY A 193 -11.45 -2.55 -24.29
N GLY A 194 -12.74 -2.43 -24.59
CA GLY A 194 -13.24 -1.45 -25.57
C GLY A 194 -13.01 0.02 -25.17
N ASP A 195 -12.68 0.27 -23.90
CA ASP A 195 -12.29 1.58 -23.36
C ASP A 195 -10.83 1.97 -23.68
N ALA A 196 -10.03 1.04 -24.24
CA ALA A 196 -8.61 1.17 -24.51
C ALA A 196 -7.76 1.50 -23.26
N GLN A 197 -8.29 1.27 -22.06
CA GLN A 197 -7.61 1.50 -20.78
C GLN A 197 -7.53 0.22 -19.95
N SER A 198 -8.61 -0.56 -19.94
CA SER A 198 -8.69 -1.80 -19.18
C SER A 198 -8.14 -2.97 -19.99
N VAL A 199 -7.41 -3.86 -19.33
CA VAL A 199 -6.94 -5.13 -19.89
C VAL A 199 -7.60 -6.26 -19.12
N PHE A 200 -8.31 -7.14 -19.84
CA PHE A 200 -8.89 -8.35 -19.28
C PHE A 200 -7.93 -9.50 -19.48
N ILE A 201 -7.58 -10.19 -18.40
CA ILE A 201 -6.70 -11.36 -18.40
C ILE A 201 -7.57 -12.57 -18.08
N HIS A 202 -7.66 -13.49 -19.03
CA HIS A 202 -8.34 -14.77 -18.84
C HIS A 202 -7.39 -15.72 -18.12
N ALA A 203 -7.79 -16.25 -16.98
CA ALA A 203 -6.95 -17.08 -16.14
C ALA A 203 -7.65 -18.39 -15.78
N PHE A 204 -6.89 -19.45 -15.59
CA PHE A 204 -7.39 -20.74 -15.15
C PHE A 204 -6.69 -21.15 -13.86
N ILE A 205 -7.49 -21.41 -12.82
CA ILE A 205 -7.02 -21.91 -11.53
C ILE A 205 -7.33 -23.41 -11.48
N ARG A 206 -6.31 -24.23 -11.25
CA ARG A 206 -6.41 -25.69 -11.26
C ARG A 206 -6.99 -26.22 -9.95
N ASP A 207 -7.72 -27.33 -10.01
CA ASP A 207 -8.06 -28.10 -8.81
C ASP A 207 -6.77 -28.55 -8.07
N PRO A 208 -6.73 -28.52 -6.73
CA PRO A 208 -7.78 -28.12 -5.79
C PRO A 208 -7.75 -26.63 -5.39
N TYR A 209 -6.90 -25.82 -6.02
CA TYR A 209 -6.70 -24.41 -5.63
C TYR A 209 -7.87 -23.50 -6.03
N ASP A 210 -8.66 -23.90 -7.01
CA ASP A 210 -9.86 -23.19 -7.43
C ASP A 210 -10.87 -23.04 -6.29
N GLN A 211 -10.95 -24.01 -5.38
CA GLN A 211 -11.78 -23.96 -4.17
C GLN A 211 -11.33 -22.88 -3.18
N LEU A 212 -10.10 -22.38 -3.29
CA LEU A 212 -9.55 -21.31 -2.45
C LEU A 212 -9.91 -19.93 -3.00
N VAL A 213 -10.33 -19.84 -4.26
CA VAL A 213 -10.81 -18.60 -4.85
C VAL A 213 -12.24 -18.34 -4.37
N LYS A 214 -12.44 -17.16 -3.80
CA LYS A 214 -13.69 -16.66 -3.22
C LYS A 214 -13.94 -15.24 -3.73
N GLY A 215 -15.15 -14.73 -3.54
CA GLY A 215 -15.48 -13.35 -3.95
C GLY A 215 -14.58 -12.26 -3.32
N ASN A 216 -13.90 -12.53 -2.22
CA ASN A 216 -12.95 -11.61 -1.56
C ASN A 216 -11.47 -11.92 -1.87
N SER A 217 -11.18 -12.85 -2.79
CA SER A 217 -9.81 -13.14 -3.22
C SER A 217 -9.15 -11.94 -3.87
N ARG A 218 -7.89 -11.72 -3.54
CA ARG A 218 -7.09 -10.59 -4.00
C ARG A 218 -5.95 -11.11 -4.86
N PHE A 219 -5.80 -10.55 -6.06
CA PHE A 219 -4.77 -10.94 -7.02
C PHE A 219 -3.76 -9.81 -7.18
N TRP A 220 -2.47 -10.12 -7.22
CA TRP A 220 -1.43 -9.13 -7.49
C TRP A 220 -0.37 -9.65 -8.44
N ASN A 221 0.26 -8.74 -9.16
CA ASN A 221 1.40 -9.04 -10.02
C ASN A 221 2.63 -9.35 -9.15
N VAL A 222 3.26 -10.50 -9.39
CA VAL A 222 4.52 -10.91 -8.76
C VAL A 222 5.64 -10.87 -9.79
N SER A 223 5.94 -9.67 -10.28
CA SER A 223 7.03 -9.45 -11.21
C SER A 223 8.07 -8.52 -10.60
N GLY A 224 9.34 -8.91 -10.68
CA GLY A 224 10.46 -8.14 -10.14
C GLY A 224 10.59 -8.18 -8.62
N ILE A 225 11.42 -7.27 -8.11
CA ILE A 225 11.74 -7.14 -6.68
C ILE A 225 10.92 -5.97 -6.13
N ASP A 226 10.05 -6.22 -5.15
CA ASP A 226 9.33 -5.16 -4.45
C ASP A 226 10.17 -4.69 -3.27
N VAL A 227 10.73 -3.48 -3.39
CA VAL A 227 11.49 -2.83 -2.32
C VAL A 227 10.67 -1.67 -1.82
N SER A 228 10.31 -1.71 -0.54
CA SER A 228 9.68 -0.59 0.13
C SER A 228 10.55 -0.09 1.28
N MET A 229 10.51 1.21 1.55
CA MET A 229 11.30 1.85 2.59
C MET A 229 10.41 2.78 3.41
N GLY A 230 10.08 2.33 4.61
CA GLY A 230 9.26 3.02 5.60
C GLY A 230 10.08 3.60 6.75
N ALA A 231 9.39 4.13 7.76
CA ALA A 231 10.00 4.57 9.01
C ALA A 231 10.63 3.39 9.78
N ASP A 232 10.05 2.20 9.64
CA ASP A 232 10.50 0.95 10.29
C ASP A 232 11.72 0.30 9.60
N GLY A 233 12.19 0.87 8.47
CA GLY A 233 13.35 0.37 7.73
C GLY A 233 13.02 -0.04 6.29
N ILE A 234 13.80 -0.99 5.77
CA ILE A 234 13.69 -1.50 4.40
C ILE A 234 12.99 -2.86 4.45
N ASP A 235 11.84 -2.96 3.77
CA ASP A 235 11.14 -4.22 3.55
C ASP A 235 11.35 -4.65 2.09
N VAL A 236 11.87 -5.87 1.91
CA VAL A 236 12.16 -6.44 0.59
C VAL A 236 11.34 -7.70 0.43
N LYS A 237 10.31 -7.63 -0.42
CA LYS A 237 9.50 -8.79 -0.81
C LYS A 237 10.01 -9.30 -2.15
N THR A 238 10.57 -10.50 -2.13
CA THR A 238 11.07 -11.17 -3.34
C THR A 238 10.07 -12.23 -3.80
N ALA A 239 9.74 -12.19 -5.09
CA ALA A 239 9.02 -13.28 -5.73
C ALA A 239 9.97 -14.48 -5.97
N SER A 240 9.42 -15.64 -6.35
CA SER A 240 10.24 -16.79 -6.75
C SER A 240 11.14 -16.44 -7.94
N VAL A 241 12.32 -17.09 -8.03
CA VAL A 241 13.30 -16.84 -9.12
C VAL A 241 12.68 -17.00 -10.51
N THR A 242 11.72 -17.92 -10.66
CA THR A 242 10.97 -18.09 -11.91
C THR A 242 10.06 -16.90 -12.22
N SER A 243 9.38 -16.35 -11.21
CA SER A 243 8.50 -15.18 -11.34
C SER A 243 9.28 -13.90 -11.65
N LEU A 244 10.50 -13.77 -11.12
CA LEU A 244 11.41 -12.65 -11.46
C LEU A 244 11.75 -12.61 -12.96
N LEU A 245 11.87 -13.77 -13.61
CA LEU A 245 12.27 -13.87 -15.02
C LEU A 245 11.08 -13.84 -15.98
N PHE A 246 9.97 -14.46 -15.62
CA PHE A 246 8.85 -14.70 -16.54
C PHE A 246 7.56 -13.97 -16.18
N GLY A 247 7.57 -13.24 -15.06
CA GLY A 247 6.38 -12.65 -14.47
C GLY A 247 5.42 -13.70 -13.94
N GLY A 248 4.50 -13.27 -13.08
CA GLY A 248 3.47 -14.13 -12.56
C GLY A 248 2.39 -13.35 -11.86
N ILE A 249 1.33 -14.06 -11.47
CA ILE A 249 0.25 -13.53 -10.66
C ILE A 249 0.25 -14.34 -9.37
N ALA A 250 0.05 -13.69 -8.23
CA ALA A 250 -0.23 -14.40 -7.00
C ALA A 250 -1.59 -13.99 -6.47
N PHE A 251 -2.21 -14.86 -5.69
CA PHE A 251 -3.46 -14.56 -5.01
C PHE A 251 -3.47 -15.10 -3.58
N ASP A 252 -4.33 -14.48 -2.78
CA ASP A 252 -4.66 -14.90 -1.44
C ASP A 252 -6.12 -14.56 -1.14
N THR A 253 -6.69 -15.30 -0.19
CA THR A 253 -8.08 -15.17 0.21
C THR A 253 -8.11 -14.90 1.71
N PRO A 254 -8.30 -13.64 2.12
CA PRO A 254 -8.27 -13.29 3.54
C PRO A 254 -9.44 -13.94 4.29
N ASP A 255 -9.18 -14.37 5.53
CA ASP A 255 -10.20 -14.85 6.44
C ASP A 255 -11.18 -13.70 6.76
N SER A 256 -12.38 -13.75 6.20
CA SER A 256 -13.45 -12.80 6.50
C SER A 256 -14.64 -13.48 7.17
N LEU A 257 -15.28 -12.78 8.11
CA LEU A 257 -16.52 -13.22 8.76
C LEU A 257 -17.75 -13.19 7.81
N GLU A 258 -17.60 -12.63 6.61
CA GLU A 258 -18.67 -12.53 5.61
C GLU A 258 -18.74 -13.79 4.75
N THR A 259 -19.97 -14.25 4.48
CA THR A 259 -20.23 -15.39 3.60
C THR A 259 -20.02 -14.94 2.15
N THR A 260 -18.90 -15.35 1.56
CA THR A 260 -18.57 -15.02 0.16
C THR A 260 -19.21 -16.00 -0.81
N VAL A 261 -19.46 -15.52 -2.04
CA VAL A 261 -20.05 -16.32 -3.13
C VAL A 261 -19.07 -17.42 -3.54
N ALA A 262 -19.58 -18.66 -3.62
CA ALA A 262 -18.79 -19.84 -3.99
C ALA A 262 -18.65 -20.03 -5.50
N ASP A 263 -19.55 -19.44 -6.29
CA ASP A 263 -19.48 -19.45 -7.76
C ASP A 263 -18.68 -18.24 -8.24
N VAL A 264 -17.41 -18.48 -8.57
CA VAL A 264 -16.45 -17.46 -8.97
C VAL A 264 -16.21 -17.42 -10.50
N GLY A 265 -16.85 -18.31 -11.26
CA GLY A 265 -16.58 -18.46 -12.71
C GLY A 265 -16.86 -17.22 -13.55
N ASP A 266 -17.88 -16.45 -13.17
CA ASP A 266 -18.28 -15.20 -13.85
C ASP A 266 -17.77 -13.92 -13.14
N LEU A 267 -17.01 -14.07 -12.05
CA LEU A 267 -16.49 -12.91 -11.32
C LEU A 267 -15.28 -12.31 -12.03
N ILE A 268 -15.26 -10.97 -12.04
CA ILE A 268 -14.12 -10.18 -12.48
C ILE A 268 -13.36 -9.71 -11.24
N PHE A 269 -12.11 -10.15 -11.11
CA PHE A 269 -11.24 -9.75 -10.00
C PHE A 269 -10.29 -8.64 -10.44
N THR A 270 -9.93 -7.75 -9.52
CA THR A 270 -8.90 -6.74 -9.81
C THR A 270 -7.51 -7.36 -9.63
N LEU A 271 -6.66 -7.21 -10.64
CA LEU A 271 -5.24 -7.51 -10.54
C LEU A 271 -4.50 -6.25 -10.07
N HIS A 272 -4.03 -6.29 -8.84
CA HIS A 272 -3.28 -5.21 -8.25
C HIS A 272 -1.82 -5.18 -8.77
N PRO A 273 -1.20 -3.99 -8.94
CA PRO A 273 0.18 -3.90 -9.41
C PRO A 273 1.18 -4.59 -8.47
N ARG A 274 0.93 -4.56 -7.16
CA ARG A 274 1.81 -5.10 -6.10
C ARG A 274 0.99 -5.47 -4.87
N TYR A 275 1.51 -6.36 -4.03
CA TYR A 275 0.86 -6.73 -2.77
C TYR A 275 0.59 -5.51 -1.86
N SER A 276 1.54 -4.59 -1.73
CA SER A 276 1.41 -3.37 -0.91
C SER A 276 0.22 -2.48 -1.30
N SER A 277 -0.21 -2.51 -2.56
CA SER A 277 -1.37 -1.72 -3.02
C SER A 277 -2.72 -2.27 -2.57
N ILE A 278 -2.78 -3.53 -2.14
CA ILE A 278 -3.99 -4.17 -1.59
C ILE A 278 -4.30 -3.61 -0.20
N GLU A 279 -3.27 -3.48 0.65
CA GLU A 279 -3.43 -2.95 2.02
C GLU A 279 -3.99 -1.52 1.99
N ASP A 280 -3.49 -0.70 1.07
CA ASP A 280 -3.89 0.71 0.87
C ASP A 280 -5.33 0.90 0.34
N GLN A 281 -5.95 -0.15 -0.20
CA GLN A 281 -7.31 -0.12 -0.78
C GLN A 281 -8.34 -0.91 0.05
N SER A 282 -7.91 -1.60 1.11
CA SER A 282 -8.73 -2.56 1.85
C SER A 282 -9.80 -1.95 2.77
N TYR A 283 -9.81 -0.63 2.96
CA TYR A 283 -10.78 0.07 3.79
C TYR A 283 -11.85 0.75 2.93
N ALA A 284 -13.11 0.40 3.19
CA ALA A 284 -14.25 0.78 2.35
C ALA A 284 -14.68 2.24 2.57
N ARG A 285 -14.56 2.75 3.80
CA ARG A 285 -14.92 4.13 4.12
C ARG A 285 -13.69 5.04 4.18
N LYS A 286 -13.69 6.07 3.34
CA LYS A 286 -12.64 7.09 3.26
C LYS A 286 -13.28 8.47 3.39
N ILE A 287 -12.80 9.28 4.32
CA ILE A 287 -13.29 10.65 4.53
C ILE A 287 -12.12 11.61 4.31
N GLN A 288 -12.34 12.63 3.48
CA GLN A 288 -11.31 13.58 3.09
C GLN A 288 -11.38 14.85 3.92
N PHE A 289 -10.21 15.34 4.34
CA PHE A 289 -10.04 16.57 5.10
C PHE A 289 -8.96 17.44 4.49
N VAL A 290 -9.03 18.74 4.75
CA VAL A 290 -7.96 19.68 4.42
C VAL A 290 -7.23 20.12 5.69
N MET A 291 -5.92 20.28 5.59
CA MET A 291 -5.07 20.77 6.67
C MET A 291 -4.19 21.90 6.16
N TYR A 292 -4.13 23.01 6.89
CA TYR A 292 -3.29 24.15 6.52
C TYR A 292 -2.04 24.17 7.37
N PHE A 293 -0.86 24.13 6.75
CA PHE A 293 0.41 24.30 7.45
C PHE A 293 1.03 25.66 7.12
N THR A 294 1.54 26.32 8.15
CA THR A 294 2.24 27.62 8.04
C THR A 294 3.73 27.44 7.75
N GLY A 295 4.31 26.35 8.25
CA GLY A 295 5.71 25.99 8.07
C GLY A 295 5.99 25.24 6.76
N SER A 296 7.26 24.89 6.56
CA SER A 296 7.70 24.10 5.43
C SER A 296 7.12 22.67 5.47
N VAL A 297 6.40 22.26 4.43
CA VAL A 297 5.98 20.86 4.22
C VAL A 297 7.03 20.00 3.52
N ARG A 298 8.28 20.49 3.40
CA ARG A 298 9.35 19.78 2.70
C ARG A 298 9.61 18.42 3.36
N GLY A 299 9.45 17.35 2.58
CA GLY A 299 9.59 15.97 3.04
C GLY A 299 8.25 15.25 3.23
N LEU A 300 7.14 16.00 3.23
CA LEU A 300 5.80 15.44 3.11
C LEU A 300 5.50 15.14 1.64
N ASN A 301 5.05 13.92 1.34
CA ASN A 301 4.70 13.49 -0.01
C ASN A 301 3.30 12.87 -0.02
N PRO A 302 2.59 12.88 -1.17
CA PRO A 302 1.40 12.05 -1.35
C PRO A 302 1.68 10.59 -0.96
N GLY A 303 0.79 10.00 -0.17
CA GLY A 303 0.95 8.68 0.45
C GLY A 303 1.60 8.69 1.85
N ALA A 304 2.11 9.82 2.34
CA ALA A 304 2.63 9.91 3.71
C ALA A 304 1.55 9.54 4.73
N PRO A 305 1.88 8.76 5.79
CA PRO A 305 0.88 8.28 6.72
C PRO A 305 0.33 9.42 7.60
N LEU A 306 -0.95 9.31 7.94
CA LEU A 306 -1.54 10.04 9.06
C LEU A 306 -1.56 9.08 10.24
N GLU A 307 -1.04 9.51 11.37
CA GLU A 307 -0.94 8.67 12.57
C GLU A 307 -1.58 9.33 13.77
N PHE A 308 -2.35 8.58 14.55
CA PHE A 308 -2.79 9.00 15.88
C PHE A 308 -2.06 8.17 16.92
N ARG A 309 -1.21 8.81 17.73
CA ARG A 309 -0.37 8.14 18.74
C ARG A 309 0.42 6.93 18.20
N GLY A 310 0.99 7.07 17.00
CA GLY A 310 1.79 6.03 16.33
C GLY A 310 0.96 4.95 15.60
N ILE A 311 -0.36 5.05 15.57
CA ILE A 311 -1.23 4.15 14.80
C ILE A 311 -1.65 4.86 13.52
N ARG A 312 -1.35 4.28 12.36
CA ARG A 312 -1.78 4.83 11.07
C ARG A 312 -3.32 4.81 10.98
N ILE A 313 -3.90 5.97 10.68
CA ILE A 313 -5.35 6.20 10.54
C ILE A 313 -5.73 6.73 9.16
N GLY A 314 -4.75 6.97 8.28
CA GLY A 314 -5.01 7.55 6.96
C GLY A 314 -3.74 7.81 6.16
N LYS A 315 -3.84 8.63 5.11
CA LYS A 315 -2.72 9.08 4.28
C LYS A 315 -2.94 10.45 3.62
N VAL A 316 -1.84 11.10 3.24
CA VAL A 316 -1.86 12.34 2.45
C VAL A 316 -2.25 12.01 1.00
N LEU A 317 -3.21 12.74 0.45
CA LEU A 317 -3.66 12.60 -0.93
C LEU A 317 -2.94 13.57 -1.86
N ASP A 318 -2.85 14.83 -1.47
CA ASP A 318 -2.35 15.89 -2.34
C ASP A 318 -1.79 17.06 -1.52
N ILE A 319 -0.84 17.80 -2.09
CA ILE A 319 -0.21 18.96 -1.48
C ILE A 319 -0.15 20.05 -2.54
N ARG A 320 -0.79 21.19 -2.29
CA ARG A 320 -0.79 22.33 -3.21
C ARG A 320 -0.39 23.61 -2.50
N MET A 321 0.00 24.59 -3.29
CA MET A 321 0.19 25.96 -2.83
C MET A 321 -1.02 26.79 -3.29
N GLU A 322 -1.65 27.47 -2.35
CA GLU A 322 -2.78 28.35 -2.58
C GLU A 322 -2.33 29.79 -2.33
N PHE A 323 -2.71 30.71 -3.23
CA PHE A 323 -2.48 32.14 -3.07
C PHE A 323 -3.81 32.82 -2.79
N ASP A 324 -3.95 33.35 -1.58
CA ASP A 324 -5.10 34.17 -1.20
C ASP A 324 -4.86 35.59 -1.71
N ALA A 325 -5.66 36.02 -2.69
CA ALA A 325 -5.53 37.33 -3.32
C ALA A 325 -6.00 38.46 -2.41
N ASP A 326 -6.91 38.20 -1.47
CA ASP A 326 -7.46 39.20 -0.56
C ASP A 326 -6.46 39.52 0.56
N THR A 327 -5.81 38.49 1.10
CA THR A 327 -4.78 38.68 2.14
C THR A 327 -3.36 38.77 1.60
N THR A 328 -3.14 38.52 0.31
CA THR A 328 -1.81 38.44 -0.34
C THR A 328 -0.88 37.47 0.40
N THR A 329 -1.43 36.35 0.88
CA THR A 329 -0.68 35.33 1.61
C THR A 329 -0.66 34.01 0.85
N PHE A 330 0.47 33.31 0.89
CA PHE A 330 0.56 31.93 0.43
C PHE A 330 0.22 30.97 1.57
N ARG A 331 -0.59 29.96 1.27
CA ARG A 331 -0.96 28.89 2.19
C ARG A 331 -0.69 27.54 1.53
N ILE A 332 -0.50 26.51 2.36
CA ILE A 332 -0.21 25.16 1.88
C ILE A 332 -1.34 24.23 2.34
N PRO A 333 -2.45 24.14 1.57
CA PRO A 333 -3.45 23.13 1.80
C PRO A 333 -2.89 21.74 1.51
N VAL A 334 -3.00 20.87 2.50
CA VAL A 334 -2.70 19.43 2.41
C VAL A 334 -4.01 18.68 2.47
N LEU A 335 -4.36 18.00 1.38
CA LEU A 335 -5.52 17.13 1.31
C LEU A 335 -5.14 15.77 1.90
N VAL A 336 -5.94 15.28 2.83
CA VAL A 336 -5.71 14.00 3.52
C VAL A 336 -6.96 13.14 3.47
N GLU A 337 -6.77 11.82 3.54
CA GLU A 337 -7.85 10.86 3.78
C GLU A 337 -7.67 10.20 5.14
N VAL A 338 -8.77 10.04 5.87
CA VAL A 338 -8.89 9.26 7.10
C VAL A 338 -9.75 8.04 6.82
N GLU A 339 -9.36 6.89 7.37
CA GLU A 339 -9.98 5.59 7.19
C GLU A 339 -10.63 5.16 8.52
N PRO A 340 -11.92 5.49 8.78
CA PRO A 340 -12.54 5.26 10.08
C PRO A 340 -12.64 3.78 10.45
N ASP A 341 -12.70 2.89 9.45
CA ASP A 341 -12.79 1.45 9.64
C ASP A 341 -11.58 0.86 10.40
N ARG A 342 -10.49 1.63 10.53
CA ARG A 342 -9.31 1.27 11.35
C ARG A 342 -9.55 1.46 12.85
N ILE A 343 -10.63 2.13 13.24
CA ILE A 343 -10.98 2.46 14.62
C ILE A 343 -12.17 1.59 15.05
N ILE A 344 -11.90 0.59 15.87
CA ILE A 344 -12.96 -0.29 16.41
C ILE A 344 -13.75 0.48 17.46
N ASN A 345 -15.03 0.77 17.20
CA ASN A 345 -15.93 1.35 18.19
C ASN A 345 -16.37 0.29 19.21
N ARG A 346 -16.07 0.50 20.49
CA ARG A 346 -16.42 -0.42 21.57
C ARG A 346 -17.90 -0.35 21.97
N ASP A 347 -18.56 0.79 21.72
CA ASP A 347 -19.96 1.04 22.08
C ASP A 347 -20.82 1.07 20.82
N ALA A 348 -21.39 -0.08 20.45
CA ALA A 348 -22.11 -0.32 19.20
C ALA A 348 -23.57 0.20 19.19
N GLU A 349 -24.10 0.67 20.32
CA GLU A 349 -25.54 0.98 20.46
C GLU A 349 -25.94 2.34 19.88
N ASN A 350 -25.00 3.26 19.62
CA ASN A 350 -25.27 4.53 18.93
C ASN A 350 -23.98 5.07 18.29
N PRO A 351 -23.60 4.62 17.07
CA PRO A 351 -22.44 5.16 16.39
C PRO A 351 -22.69 6.64 16.07
N LEU A 352 -21.98 7.54 16.75
CA LEU A 352 -21.87 8.93 16.32
C LEU A 352 -21.38 8.95 14.86
N SER A 353 -21.86 9.91 14.06
CA SER A 353 -21.30 10.09 12.73
C SER A 353 -19.79 10.35 12.86
N PRO A 354 -18.93 9.81 11.99
CA PRO A 354 -17.48 10.03 12.09
C PRO A 354 -17.13 11.52 12.11
N GLU A 355 -17.90 12.34 11.41
CA GLU A 355 -17.76 13.79 11.37
C GLU A 355 -18.06 14.42 12.74
N ALA A 356 -19.16 14.02 13.41
CA ALA A 356 -19.50 14.49 14.76
C ALA A 356 -18.49 14.02 15.82
N THR A 357 -17.98 12.80 15.67
CA THR A 357 -16.91 12.26 16.54
C THR A 357 -15.65 13.08 16.38
N LEU A 358 -15.25 13.37 15.13
CA LEU A 358 -14.08 14.16 14.83
C LEU A 358 -14.20 15.60 15.34
N GLN A 359 -15.37 16.22 15.17
CA GLN A 359 -15.65 17.55 15.73
C GLN A 359 -15.47 17.55 17.25
N THR A 360 -16.02 16.55 17.94
CA THR A 360 -15.85 16.39 19.39
C THR A 360 -14.37 16.23 19.77
N LEU A 361 -13.57 15.54 18.96
CA LEU A 361 -12.13 15.40 19.18
C LEU A 361 -11.39 16.72 18.95
N VAL A 362 -11.75 17.47 17.91
CA VAL A 362 -11.22 18.82 17.63
C VAL A 362 -11.49 19.77 18.79
N ASP A 363 -12.72 19.75 19.32
CA ASP A 363 -13.13 20.55 20.49
C ASP A 363 -12.36 20.14 21.75
N LYS A 364 -12.00 18.85 21.88
CA LYS A 364 -11.14 18.34 22.97
C LYS A 364 -9.65 18.63 22.76
N GLY A 365 -9.28 19.26 21.65
CA GLY A 365 -7.90 19.65 21.35
C GLY A 365 -7.19 18.78 20.32
N LEU A 366 -7.88 17.99 19.50
CA LEU A 366 -7.23 17.28 18.39
C LEU A 366 -6.54 18.29 17.48
N ARG A 367 -5.23 18.13 17.29
CA ARG A 367 -4.43 18.91 16.34
C ARG A 367 -3.51 17.97 15.57
N GLY A 368 -3.31 18.29 14.30
CA GLY A 368 -2.29 17.68 13.47
C GLY A 368 -1.00 18.49 13.48
N ARG A 369 0.16 17.82 13.45
CA ARG A 369 1.46 18.46 13.26
C ARG A 369 2.34 17.64 12.33
N LEU A 370 3.26 18.31 11.65
CA LEU A 370 4.28 17.63 10.85
C LEU A 370 5.36 17.06 11.77
N GLN A 371 5.65 15.78 11.60
CA GLN A 371 6.69 15.08 12.35
C GLN A 371 7.62 14.33 11.40
N SER A 372 8.89 14.22 11.77
CA SER A 372 9.89 13.48 11.00
C SER A 372 9.73 11.99 11.25
N GLY A 373 9.41 11.23 10.20
CA GLY A 373 9.33 9.77 10.27
C GLY A 373 10.69 9.09 10.17
N SER A 374 11.69 9.75 9.56
CA SER A 374 13.04 9.23 9.45
C SER A 374 14.04 10.39 9.32
N LEU A 375 14.91 10.51 10.32
CA LEU A 375 15.97 11.54 10.32
C LEU A 375 16.97 11.36 9.17
N LEU A 376 17.09 10.14 8.63
CA LEU A 376 18.02 9.82 7.55
C LEU A 376 17.50 10.29 6.19
N THR A 377 16.19 10.14 5.94
CA THR A 377 15.58 10.44 4.63
C THR A 377 14.90 11.81 4.59
N GLY A 378 14.64 12.42 5.75
CA GLY A 378 13.90 13.68 5.85
C GLY A 378 12.42 13.55 5.48
N LYS A 379 11.87 12.33 5.42
CA LYS A 379 10.44 12.11 5.17
C LYS A 379 9.61 12.55 6.37
N LEU A 380 8.53 13.29 6.10
CA LEU A 380 7.57 13.73 7.09
C LEU A 380 6.29 12.89 7.05
N PHE A 381 5.61 12.82 8.18
CA PHE A 381 4.25 12.31 8.33
C PHE A 381 3.42 13.29 9.17
N ILE A 382 2.11 13.09 9.20
CA ILE A 382 1.19 13.92 9.99
C ILE A 382 0.85 13.15 11.26
N GLU A 383 1.26 13.68 12.41
CA GLU A 383 0.87 13.16 13.72
C GLU A 383 -0.35 13.92 14.23
N PHE A 384 -1.38 13.17 14.62
CA PHE A 384 -2.51 13.66 15.38
C PHE A 384 -2.37 13.31 16.85
N ASN A 385 -2.59 14.31 17.71
CA ASN A 385 -2.67 14.12 19.14
C ASN A 385 -3.64 15.15 19.76
N ILE A 386 -3.92 15.01 21.05
CA ILE A 386 -4.80 15.89 21.81
C ILE A 386 -3.96 16.91 22.58
N TYR A 387 -4.14 18.19 22.25
CA TYR A 387 -3.52 19.35 22.88
C TYR A 387 -4.63 20.29 23.40
N PRO A 388 -5.09 20.11 24.66
CA PRO A 388 -6.23 20.87 25.20
C PRO A 388 -5.99 22.39 25.23
N ASP A 389 -4.74 22.81 25.45
CA ASP A 389 -4.38 24.21 25.60
C ASP A 389 -3.93 24.88 24.28
N ALA A 390 -3.94 24.12 23.17
CA ALA A 390 -3.50 24.66 21.87
C ALA A 390 -4.59 25.54 21.24
N PRO A 391 -4.24 26.72 20.70
CA PRO A 391 -5.19 27.59 20.05
C PRO A 391 -5.89 26.87 18.89
N LEU A 392 -7.19 27.14 18.73
CA LEU A 392 -7.97 26.63 17.61
C LEU A 392 -7.88 27.65 16.48
N ASN A 393 -6.99 27.38 15.54
CA ASN A 393 -6.84 28.16 14.31
C ASN A 393 -7.48 27.37 13.17
N MET A 394 -8.59 27.88 12.66
CA MET A 394 -9.25 27.37 11.45
C MET A 394 -9.09 28.42 10.35
N VAL A 395 -8.77 27.95 9.15
CA VAL A 395 -8.44 28.75 7.96
C VAL A 395 -9.49 28.59 6.86
N ALA A 396 -10.17 27.44 6.81
CA ALA A 396 -11.15 27.12 5.80
C ALA A 396 -12.45 27.92 6.00
N ASP A 397 -12.97 28.47 4.91
CA ASP A 397 -14.31 29.05 4.85
C ASP A 397 -15.37 27.94 4.65
N ALA A 398 -16.60 28.20 5.05
CA ALA A 398 -17.75 27.31 4.93
C ALA A 398 -18.08 26.94 3.46
N SER A 399 -17.47 27.60 2.47
CA SER A 399 -17.59 27.30 1.04
C SER A 399 -16.62 26.25 0.51
N MET A 400 -15.68 25.76 1.32
CA MET A 400 -14.70 24.75 0.88
C MET A 400 -15.32 23.35 0.79
N ALA A 401 -14.83 22.56 -0.18
CA ALA A 401 -15.36 21.22 -0.48
C ALA A 401 -15.04 20.16 0.60
N TYR A 402 -14.03 20.41 1.45
CA TYR A 402 -13.55 19.47 2.46
C TYR A 402 -13.52 20.13 3.84
N PRO A 403 -13.96 19.43 4.90
CA PRO A 403 -13.81 19.91 6.28
C PRO A 403 -12.35 20.06 6.68
N GLU A 404 -12.05 21.10 7.48
CA GLU A 404 -10.71 21.37 7.96
C GLU A 404 -10.38 20.59 9.24
N LEU A 405 -9.15 20.07 9.28
CA LEU A 405 -8.52 19.59 10.51
C LEU A 405 -7.47 20.60 11.00
N PRO A 406 -7.60 21.09 12.25
CA PRO A 406 -6.72 22.13 12.76
C PRO A 406 -5.31 21.61 12.95
N THR A 407 -4.35 22.48 12.70
CA THR A 407 -2.91 22.18 12.78
C THR A 407 -2.21 23.01 13.83
N ILE A 408 -1.04 22.55 14.24
CA ILE A 408 -0.07 23.32 15.03
C ILE A 408 1.32 23.24 14.39
N ALA A 409 2.19 24.17 14.77
CA ALA A 409 3.58 24.16 14.32
C ALA A 409 4.30 22.87 14.70
N GLY A 410 5.25 22.44 13.86
CA GLY A 410 6.08 21.27 14.14
C GLY A 410 7.01 21.48 15.33
N ALA A 411 7.44 20.40 15.99
CA ALA A 411 8.29 20.49 17.18
C ALA A 411 9.61 21.25 16.93
N PHE A 412 10.23 21.05 15.76
CA PHE A 412 11.47 21.75 15.41
C PHE A 412 11.25 23.25 15.15
N GLU A 413 10.15 23.60 14.47
CA GLU A 413 9.77 24.99 14.20
C GLU A 413 9.53 25.75 15.52
N ALA A 414 8.80 25.14 16.45
CA ALA A 414 8.55 25.71 17.77
C ALA A 414 9.85 25.99 18.55
N ILE A 415 10.85 25.09 18.47
CA ILE A 415 12.17 25.31 19.08
C ILE A 415 12.87 26.50 18.42
N THR A 416 12.91 26.56 17.08
CA THR A 416 13.58 27.66 16.38
C THR A 416 12.94 29.02 16.66
N GLN A 417 11.61 29.06 16.76
CA GLN A 417 10.88 30.27 17.13
C GLN A 417 11.19 30.68 18.58
N SER A 418 11.17 29.73 19.52
CA SER A 418 11.51 29.99 20.92
C SER A 418 12.93 30.51 21.10
N ILE A 419 13.90 29.98 20.35
CA ILE A 419 15.29 30.48 20.34
C ILE A 419 15.36 31.91 19.77
N GLY A 420 14.63 32.18 18.68
CA GLY A 420 14.55 33.52 18.09
C GLY A 420 13.99 34.55 19.07
N GLU A 421 12.86 34.24 19.71
CA GLU A 421 12.23 35.08 20.72
C GLU A 421 13.15 35.31 21.94
N PHE A 422 13.92 34.29 22.34
CA PHE A 422 14.92 34.43 23.39
C PHE A 422 16.06 35.38 22.99
N VAL A 423 16.61 35.24 21.78
CA VAL A 423 17.68 36.13 21.28
C VAL A 423 17.20 37.58 21.21
N GLU A 424 15.97 37.79 20.77
CA GLU A 424 15.36 39.13 20.70
C GLU A 424 15.19 39.73 22.10
N LYS A 425 14.71 38.95 23.07
CA LYS A 425 14.63 39.39 24.48
C LYS A 425 16.02 39.66 25.08
N PHE A 426 17.02 38.85 24.79
CA PHE A 426 18.38 39.04 25.32
C PHE A 426 19.03 40.33 24.80
N GLN A 427 18.77 40.72 23.55
CA GLN A 427 19.27 41.98 22.98
C GLN A 427 18.69 43.22 23.67
N THR A 428 17.61 43.11 24.44
CA THR A 428 17.04 44.22 25.23
C THR A 428 17.71 44.42 26.58
N ILE A 429 18.63 43.54 26.99
CA ILE A 429 19.39 43.70 28.24
C ILE A 429 20.57 44.64 27.97
N ASP A 430 20.47 45.87 28.47
CA ASP A 430 21.53 46.88 28.36
C ASP A 430 22.65 46.61 29.38
N ILE A 431 23.68 45.88 28.95
CA ILE A 431 24.87 45.57 29.76
C ILE A 431 25.64 46.85 30.11
N GLU A 432 25.52 47.91 29.30
CA GLU A 432 26.16 49.20 29.53
C GLU A 432 25.52 49.94 30.71
N GLU A 433 24.19 49.87 30.85
CA GLU A 433 23.46 50.41 32.01
C GLU A 433 23.85 49.71 33.32
N ILE A 434 24.06 48.38 33.27
CA ILE A 434 24.54 47.59 34.42
C ILE A 434 25.98 47.98 34.78
N GLY A 435 26.87 48.11 33.79
CA GLY A 435 28.26 48.53 33.99
C GLY A 435 28.37 49.92 34.63
N ASN A 436 27.61 50.89 34.10
CA ASN A 436 27.54 52.24 34.62
C ASN A 436 26.97 52.29 36.05
N SER A 437 26.00 51.43 36.37
CA SER A 437 25.43 51.33 37.72
C SER A 437 26.45 50.81 38.73
N ILE A 438 27.24 49.80 38.36
CA ILE A 438 28.33 49.26 39.20
C ILE A 438 29.44 50.29 39.39
N GLU A 439 29.85 51.00 38.33
CA GLU A 439 30.88 52.05 38.41
C GLU A 439 30.44 53.20 39.33
N ASN A 440 29.18 53.62 39.26
CA ASN A 440 28.62 54.64 40.14
C ASN A 440 28.57 54.20 41.62
N ILE A 441 28.27 52.92 41.88
CA ILE A 441 28.29 52.35 43.25
C ILE A 441 29.72 52.30 43.78
N LEU A 442 30.68 51.83 42.98
CA LEU A 442 32.10 51.76 43.37
C LEU A 442 32.68 53.16 43.61
N GLY A 443 32.34 54.14 42.76
CA GLY A 443 32.74 55.54 42.93
C GLY A 443 32.06 56.23 44.12
N GLY A 444 30.89 55.76 44.55
CA GLY A 444 30.21 56.18 45.77
C GLY A 444 30.88 55.62 47.02
N ALA A 445 31.30 54.35 46.99
CA ALA A 445 31.97 53.68 48.11
C ALA A 445 33.34 54.30 48.44
N ASP A 446 34.11 54.71 47.41
CA ASP A 446 35.43 55.34 47.60
C ASP A 446 35.33 56.70 48.34
N LYS A 447 34.17 57.36 48.25
CA LYS A 447 33.89 58.63 48.95
C LYS A 447 33.46 58.43 50.41
N LEU A 448 32.99 57.24 50.79
CA LEU A 448 32.58 56.91 52.17
C LEU A 448 33.80 56.74 53.10
N VAL A 449 34.98 56.43 52.57
CA VAL A 449 36.20 56.19 53.36
C VAL A 449 36.75 57.49 54.01
N ASN A 450 36.26 58.67 53.60
CA ASN A 450 36.86 59.94 53.99
C ASN A 450 35.94 60.97 54.67
N LYS A 451 34.69 60.64 55.04
CA LYS A 451 33.81 61.56 55.79
C LYS A 451 32.88 60.85 56.77
N ASP A 452 32.59 61.52 57.88
CA ASP A 452 31.78 61.01 59.00
C ASP A 452 30.31 60.79 58.58
N ILE A 453 29.81 59.56 58.74
CA ILE A 453 28.47 59.10 58.30
C ILE A 453 27.56 58.87 59.52
N ASN A 454 26.25 59.13 59.39
CA ASN A 454 25.24 58.86 60.42
C ASN A 454 25.00 57.35 60.64
N GLU A 455 24.77 56.92 61.88
CA GLU A 455 24.63 55.51 62.29
C GLU A 455 23.42 54.80 61.66
N GLU A 456 22.34 55.54 61.40
CA GLU A 456 21.12 55.04 60.73
C GLU A 456 21.40 54.69 59.26
N ALA A 457 22.14 55.54 58.56
CA ALA A 457 22.44 55.35 57.15
C ALA A 457 23.46 54.21 56.91
N VAL A 458 24.38 53.99 57.86
CA VAL A 458 25.25 52.80 57.84
C VAL A 458 24.45 51.51 58.04
N THR A 459 23.42 51.55 58.89
CA THR A 459 22.56 50.39 59.15
C THR A 459 21.70 50.03 57.93
N ASP A 460 21.14 51.03 57.24
CA ASP A 460 20.37 50.83 56.01
C ASP A 460 21.24 50.35 54.84
N LEU A 461 22.48 50.83 54.75
CA LEU A 461 23.45 50.33 53.78
C LEU A 461 23.80 48.86 54.04
N GLN A 462 24.05 48.48 55.29
CA GLN A 462 24.28 47.07 55.68
C GLN A 462 23.07 46.20 55.35
N ALA A 463 21.85 46.65 55.65
CA ALA A 463 20.62 45.93 55.31
C ALA A 463 20.47 45.71 53.81
N SER A 464 20.80 46.72 53.00
CA SER A 464 20.76 46.65 51.53
C SER A 464 21.83 45.71 50.96
N ILE A 465 23.07 45.76 51.48
CA ILE A 465 24.16 44.86 51.09
C ILE A 465 23.82 43.41 51.43
N ARG A 466 23.26 43.15 52.63
CA ARG A 466 22.82 41.80 53.02
C ARG A 466 21.63 41.32 52.19
N ALA A 467 20.68 42.19 51.87
CA ALA A 467 19.57 41.86 50.98
C ALA A 467 20.08 41.48 49.59
N LEU A 468 21.05 42.22 49.05
CA LEU A 468 21.68 41.92 47.77
C LEU A 468 22.45 40.61 47.83
N SER A 469 23.26 40.41 48.88
CA SER A 469 24.00 39.16 49.12
C SER A 469 23.05 37.95 49.17
N ASN A 470 21.93 38.06 49.89
CA ASN A 470 20.92 36.99 49.95
C ASN A 470 20.25 36.72 48.61
N VAL A 471 19.97 37.74 47.79
CA VAL A 471 19.43 37.56 46.43
C VAL A 471 20.46 36.87 45.54
N LEU A 472 21.73 37.24 45.65
CA LEU A 472 22.83 36.65 44.88
C LEU A 472 23.22 35.23 45.36
N GLN A 473 22.96 34.89 46.63
CA GLN A 473 23.22 33.56 47.17
C GLN A 473 22.06 32.57 46.92
N ASN A 474 20.82 33.07 46.85
CA ASN A 474 19.62 32.24 46.62
C ASN A 474 19.19 32.23 45.15
N VAL A 475 20.13 32.29 44.20
CA VAL A 475 19.82 32.09 42.77
C VAL A 475 19.43 30.62 42.58
N ASP A 476 18.14 30.32 42.71
CA ASP A 476 17.61 28.97 42.51
C ASP A 476 17.46 28.67 41.01
N GLU A 477 17.64 27.40 40.63
CA GLU A 477 18.05 26.94 39.28
C GLU A 477 17.06 27.17 38.11
N GLY A 478 16.00 27.96 38.29
CA GLY A 478 15.00 28.22 37.25
C GLY A 478 14.41 29.62 37.21
N ASP A 479 14.88 30.55 38.05
CA ASP A 479 14.23 31.87 38.21
C ASP A 479 15.24 33.04 38.18
N LEU A 480 16.19 32.97 37.25
CA LEU A 480 17.20 34.01 37.05
C LEU A 480 16.57 35.36 36.70
N ASP A 481 15.46 35.37 35.96
CA ASP A 481 14.76 36.60 35.57
C ASP A 481 14.23 37.36 36.79
N THR A 482 13.55 36.67 37.73
CA THR A 482 13.08 37.32 38.95
C THR A 482 14.22 37.69 39.88
N THR A 483 15.31 36.91 39.88
CA THR A 483 16.52 37.21 40.64
C THR A 483 17.22 38.49 40.15
N ILE A 484 17.31 38.67 38.82
CA ILE A 484 17.86 39.88 38.20
C ILE A 484 16.98 41.09 38.52
N VAL A 485 15.65 40.95 38.44
CA VAL A 485 14.70 42.02 38.80
C VAL A 485 14.81 42.37 40.28
N ALA A 486 14.90 41.38 41.17
CA ALA A 486 15.08 41.58 42.60
C ALA A 486 16.41 42.26 42.91
N ALA A 487 17.50 41.82 42.30
CA ALA A 487 18.83 42.43 42.43
C ALA A 487 18.82 43.88 41.95
N ARG A 488 18.20 44.16 40.80
CA ARG A 488 18.03 45.52 40.27
C ARG A 488 17.29 46.43 41.25
N ASN A 489 16.18 45.96 41.83
CA ASN A 489 15.43 46.74 42.81
C ASN A 489 16.25 47.03 44.07
N VAL A 490 17.04 46.06 44.54
CA VAL A 490 17.95 46.28 45.69
C VAL A 490 19.06 47.26 45.34
N LEU A 491 19.63 47.19 44.13
CA LEU A 491 20.66 48.13 43.65
C LEU A 491 20.12 49.56 43.54
N ILE A 492 18.88 49.74 43.06
CA ILE A 492 18.20 51.05 43.02
C ILE A 492 18.04 51.61 44.45
N ASN A 493 17.56 50.80 45.40
CA ASN A 493 17.42 51.22 46.80
C ASN A 493 18.77 51.55 47.43
N LEU A 494 19.82 50.78 47.12
CA LEU A 494 21.18 51.04 47.56
C LEU A 494 21.71 52.36 46.98
N GLN A 495 21.43 52.64 45.71
CA GLN A 495 21.79 53.89 45.06
C GLN A 495 21.07 55.10 45.70
N GLU A 496 19.78 54.97 46.03
CA GLU A 496 19.03 56.00 46.76
C GLU A 496 19.57 56.22 48.18
N THR A 497 19.92 55.14 48.89
CA THR A 497 20.52 55.19 50.23
C THR A 497 21.89 55.89 50.19
N LEU A 498 22.74 55.55 49.22
CA LEU A 498 24.04 56.21 49.01
C LEU A 498 23.88 57.69 48.66
N LYS A 499 22.85 58.03 47.89
CA LYS A 499 22.51 59.44 47.58
C LYS A 499 22.05 60.19 48.83
N MET A 500 21.24 59.56 49.67
CA MET A 500 20.78 60.12 50.94
C MET A 500 21.93 60.33 51.94
N ILE A 501 22.89 59.40 51.99
CA ILE A 501 24.15 59.54 52.73
C ILE A 501 24.95 60.75 52.24
N ASN A 502 24.97 61.00 50.93
CA ASN A 502 25.69 62.12 50.34
C ASN A 502 25.03 63.48 50.63
N ASP A 503 23.72 63.52 50.90
CA ASP A 503 22.95 64.76 51.12
C ASP A 503 22.82 65.15 52.61
N VAL A 504 23.03 64.23 53.57
CA VAL A 504 22.95 64.49 55.02
C VAL A 504 24.35 64.43 55.65
N LEU A 505 25.01 65.59 55.77
CA LEU A 505 26.31 65.75 56.41
C LEU A 505 26.21 66.83 57.51
N GLU A 506 26.05 66.42 58.77
CA GLU A 506 26.28 67.29 59.93
C GLU A 506 27.38 66.72 60.85
N PRO A 507 28.19 67.58 61.51
CA PRO A 507 29.38 67.14 62.23
C PRO A 507 29.07 66.59 63.63
N HIS A 508 29.80 65.52 64.00
CA HIS A 508 30.06 64.97 65.34
C HIS A 508 29.35 63.66 65.73
N SER A 509 29.97 62.50 65.44
CA SER A 509 29.80 61.26 66.21
C SER A 509 30.97 60.27 65.98
N PRO A 510 31.41 59.49 66.99
CA PRO A 510 32.54 58.55 66.86
C PRO A 510 32.10 57.16 66.36
N LEU A 511 32.53 56.75 65.17
CA LEU A 511 32.25 55.43 64.60
C LEU A 511 33.53 54.70 64.15
N GLN A 512 34.04 53.79 65.00
CA GLN A 512 35.14 52.88 64.64
C GLN A 512 34.70 51.40 64.50
N HIS A 513 33.54 51.02 65.02
CA HIS A 513 33.10 49.61 65.02
C HIS A 513 32.19 49.23 63.82
N ASN A 514 31.49 50.19 63.23
CA ASN A 514 30.53 49.91 62.16
C ASN A 514 31.18 49.87 60.77
N VAL A 515 32.28 50.61 60.56
CA VAL A 515 33.04 50.58 59.30
C VAL A 515 33.62 49.19 59.05
N ILE A 516 34.19 48.54 60.08
CA ILE A 516 34.79 47.20 59.98
C ILE A 516 33.74 46.15 59.53
N LYS A 517 32.51 46.21 60.07
CA LYS A 517 31.42 45.32 59.67
C LYS A 517 30.94 45.54 58.23
N VAL A 518 30.90 46.79 57.75
CA VAL A 518 30.57 47.07 56.34
C VAL A 518 31.64 46.50 55.41
N THR A 519 32.92 46.61 55.77
CA THR A 519 34.00 45.99 54.98
C THR A 519 33.90 44.47 54.91
N ASP A 520 33.58 43.78 56.01
CA ASP A 520 33.40 42.32 56.00
C ASP A 520 32.23 41.91 55.09
N GLU A 521 31.11 42.64 55.15
CA GLU A 521 29.93 42.39 54.31
C GLU A 521 30.17 42.69 52.82
N LEU A 522 30.96 43.73 52.52
CA LEU A 522 31.38 44.03 51.15
C LEU A 522 32.34 42.97 50.60
N GLU A 523 33.20 42.40 51.44
CA GLU A 523 34.09 41.31 51.03
C GLU A 523 33.31 40.01 50.74
N GLU A 524 32.30 39.72 51.54
CA GLU A 524 31.39 38.59 51.33
C GLU A 524 30.55 38.78 50.04
N MET A 525 30.04 39.99 49.80
CA MET A 525 29.37 40.35 48.55
C MET A 525 30.30 40.20 47.33
N ALA A 526 31.54 40.70 47.42
CA ALA A 526 32.51 40.60 46.34
C ALA A 526 32.84 39.13 46.01
N ARG A 527 32.87 38.25 47.01
CA ARG A 527 32.98 36.80 46.81
C ARG A 527 31.77 36.20 46.11
N SER A 528 30.55 36.55 46.52
CA SER A 528 29.32 36.09 45.86
C SER A 528 29.22 36.56 44.41
N VAL A 529 29.58 37.82 44.13
CA VAL A 529 29.63 38.37 42.76
C VAL A 529 30.68 37.66 41.91
N ARG A 530 31.88 37.40 42.45
CA ARG A 530 32.93 36.66 41.73
C ARG A 530 32.48 35.24 41.41
N LEU A 531 31.83 34.54 42.35
CA LEU A 531 31.31 33.18 42.14
C LEU A 531 30.24 33.15 41.04
N LEU A 532 29.38 34.17 40.98
CA LEU A 532 28.38 34.32 39.94
C LEU A 532 29.03 34.55 38.57
N ILE A 533 29.98 35.49 38.48
CA ILE A 533 30.70 35.79 37.23
C ILE A 533 31.45 34.56 36.73
N GLU A 534 32.15 33.83 37.61
CA GLU A 534 32.88 32.61 37.26
C GLU A 534 31.93 31.50 36.77
N THR A 535 30.71 31.43 37.35
CA THR A 535 29.67 30.50 36.90
C THR A 535 29.14 30.88 35.51
N LEU A 536 28.91 32.17 35.25
CA LEU A 536 28.45 32.67 33.95
C LEU A 536 29.51 32.50 32.85
N GLU A 537 30.78 32.71 33.16
CA GLU A 537 31.89 32.53 32.22
C GLU A 537 32.12 31.05 31.86
N ARG A 538 31.98 30.16 32.85
CA ARG A 538 32.21 28.71 32.68
C ARG A 538 31.00 27.97 32.08
N GLN A 539 29.79 28.45 32.34
CA GLN A 539 28.54 27.84 31.87
C GLN A 539 27.54 28.90 31.36
N PRO A 540 27.80 29.56 30.22
CA PRO A 540 26.89 30.58 29.68
C PRO A 540 25.49 30.03 29.36
N ASN A 541 25.40 28.72 29.07
CA ASN A 541 24.13 28.04 28.78
C ASN A 541 23.26 27.79 30.03
N SER A 542 23.81 27.95 31.25
CA SER A 542 23.07 27.76 32.51
C SER A 542 21.96 28.81 32.70
N ILE A 543 22.09 29.94 32.03
CA ILE A 543 21.08 31.01 31.97
C ILE A 543 19.78 30.53 31.30
N ILE A 544 19.88 29.61 30.33
CA ILE A 544 18.75 29.17 29.49
C ILE A 544 18.15 27.85 29.97
N PHE A 545 19.00 26.92 30.40
CA PHE A 545 18.59 25.54 30.69
C PHE A 545 18.64 25.17 32.17
N GLY A 546 18.93 26.13 33.04
CA GLY A 546 19.29 25.87 34.43
C GLY A 546 20.68 25.21 34.54
N ARG A 547 21.20 25.12 35.76
CA ARG A 547 22.47 24.45 36.04
C ARG A 547 22.25 22.94 35.85
N LYS A 548 23.03 22.29 34.97
CA LYS A 548 23.07 20.82 34.97
C LYS A 548 24.00 20.38 36.10
N VAL A 549 23.44 19.75 37.13
CA VAL A 549 24.21 19.01 38.12
C VAL A 549 24.93 17.87 37.38
N THR A 550 26.24 18.00 37.20
CA THR A 550 27.07 16.88 36.79
C THR A 550 27.16 15.92 37.97
N GLU A 551 26.67 14.70 37.79
CA GLU A 551 26.53 13.64 38.79
C GLU A 551 27.88 13.03 39.26
N ASP A 552 28.99 13.75 39.11
CA ASP A 552 30.32 13.33 39.50
C ASP A 552 30.84 14.25 40.62
N GLU A 553 30.31 14.07 41.83
CA GLU A 553 30.98 14.30 43.13
C GLU A 553 29.98 13.97 44.26
N GLN A 554 29.90 12.68 44.62
CA GLN A 554 29.49 12.22 45.95
C GLN A 554 30.65 11.51 46.63
#